data_AF-A0A9D6L4U5-F1
#
_entry.id   AF-A0A9D6L4U5-F1
#
_cell.length_a   1.000
_cell.length_b   1.000
_cell.length_c   1.000
_cell.angle_alpha   90.00
_cell.angle_beta   90.00
_cell.angle_gamma   90.00
#
_symmetry.space_group_name_H-M   'P 1'
#
loop_
_entity.id
_entity.type
_entity.pdbx_description
1 polymer ?
#
loop_
_entity_poly.entity_id
_entity_poly.type
_entity_poly.pdbx_seq_one_letter_code
_entity_poly.pdbx_strand_id
1 'polypeptide(L)'
;MKELLRLARRRQPELLRVLEHLVRTESPSNDKAAVDRCGRLLAAEWRRRGARVEFLRQKHRGDHLLVETRLGPARPQGQILLLGHIDTVYDFGTLKRMPWRVAAGRAR
;
A
#
# COMPACT_ATOMS: atom_id res chain seq x y z
N MET A 1 -0.08 22.40 11.85
CA MET A 1 -1.28 21.65 11.43
C MET A 1 -1.83 22.03 10.05
N LYS A 2 -2.09 23.33 9.76
CA LYS A 2 -2.62 23.78 8.45
C LYS A 2 -1.76 23.38 7.24
N GLU A 3 -0.45 23.32 7.40
CA GLU A 3 0.49 22.97 6.32
C GLU A 3 0.47 21.48 5.96
N LEU A 4 0.44 20.59 6.96
CA LEU A 4 0.29 19.15 6.74
C LEU A 4 -1.02 18.82 6.03
N LEU A 5 -2.12 19.45 6.45
CA LEU A 5 -3.41 19.31 5.77
C LEU A 5 -3.36 19.80 4.32
N ARG A 6 -2.70 20.94 4.07
CA ARG A 6 -2.51 21.47 2.71
C ARG A 6 -1.67 20.52 1.85
N LEU A 7 -0.61 19.95 2.42
CA LEU A 7 0.21 18.93 1.76
C LEU A 7 -0.62 17.68 1.44
N ALA A 8 -1.35 17.13 2.41
CA ALA A 8 -2.20 15.95 2.22
C ALA A 8 -3.24 16.16 1.11
N ARG A 9 -3.93 17.32 1.12
CA ARG A 9 -4.90 17.68 0.07
C ARG A 9 -4.26 17.74 -1.32
N ARG A 10 -3.05 18.31 -1.43
CA ARG A 10 -2.31 18.35 -2.71
C ARG A 10 -1.90 16.96 -3.20
N ARG A 11 -1.59 16.03 -2.30
CA ARG A 11 -1.19 14.66 -2.63
C ARG A 11 -2.38 13.71 -2.82
N GLN A 12 -3.59 14.10 -2.44
CA GLN A 12 -4.79 13.27 -2.52
C GLN A 12 -5.02 12.63 -3.90
N PRO A 13 -4.86 13.33 -5.04
CA PRO A 13 -5.05 12.69 -6.35
C PRO A 13 -4.05 11.56 -6.62
N GLU A 14 -2.79 11.70 -6.18
CA GLU A 14 -1.78 10.66 -6.30
C GLU A 14 -2.10 9.48 -5.38
N LEU A 15 -2.50 9.75 -4.13
CA LEU A 15 -2.91 8.72 -3.18
C LEU A 15 -4.10 7.89 -3.69
N LEU A 16 -5.09 8.54 -4.31
CA LEU A 16 -6.24 7.85 -4.90
C LEU A 16 -5.83 6.96 -6.08
N ARG A 17 -4.87 7.38 -6.92
CA ARG A 17 -4.35 6.54 -8.01
C ARG A 17 -3.62 5.30 -7.48
N VAL A 18 -2.77 5.47 -6.46
CA VAL A 18 -2.09 4.35 -5.82
C VAL A 18 -3.11 3.40 -5.19
N LEU A 19 -4.10 3.94 -4.49
CA LEU A 19 -5.16 3.15 -3.87
C LEU A 19 -5.99 2.39 -4.92
N GLU A 20 -6.34 3.02 -6.04
CA GLU A 20 -7.03 2.36 -7.15
C GLU A 20 -6.23 1.18 -7.69
N HIS A 21 -4.93 1.34 -7.92
CA HIS A 21 -4.07 0.24 -8.39
C HIS A 21 -4.03 -0.92 -7.38
N LEU A 22 -3.93 -0.63 -6.08
CA LEU A 22 -3.95 -1.65 -5.04
C LEU A 22 -5.29 -2.40 -5.01
N VAL A 23 -6.41 -1.66 -5.03
CA VAL A 23 -7.76 -2.25 -5.04
C VAL A 23 -7.98 -3.12 -6.28
N ARG A 24 -7.58 -2.64 -7.46
CA ARG A 24 -7.75 -3.37 -8.73
C ARG A 24 -6.94 -4.65 -8.83
N THR A 25 -5.96 -4.85 -7.95
CA THR A 25 -5.08 -6.02 -8.00
C THR A 25 -5.74 -7.27 -7.43
N GLU A 26 -6.79 -7.13 -6.61
CA GLU A 26 -7.46 -8.21 -5.85
C GLU A 26 -6.47 -9.14 -5.13
N SER A 27 -6.41 -9.05 -3.80
CA SER A 27 -5.47 -9.80 -2.96
C SER A 27 -6.16 -10.71 -1.94
N PRO A 28 -6.91 -11.76 -2.35
CA PRO A 28 -7.53 -12.69 -1.39
C PRO A 28 -6.52 -13.28 -0.40
N SER A 29 -6.82 -13.28 0.90
CA SER A 29 -5.91 -13.72 1.98
C SER A 29 -5.35 -15.14 1.82
N ASN A 30 -6.09 -16.02 1.15
CA ASN A 30 -5.71 -17.41 0.92
C ASN A 30 -4.93 -17.63 -0.38
N ASP A 31 -4.79 -16.62 -1.24
CA ASP A 31 -4.01 -16.73 -2.48
C ASP A 31 -2.66 -16.02 -2.32
N LYS A 32 -1.62 -16.81 -2.06
CA LYS A 32 -0.25 -16.30 -1.93
C LYS A 32 0.19 -15.49 -3.15
N ALA A 33 -0.08 -15.97 -4.36
CA ALA A 33 0.40 -15.33 -5.57
C ALA A 33 -0.27 -13.96 -5.79
N ALA A 34 -1.54 -13.83 -5.40
CA ALA A 34 -2.29 -12.58 -5.42
C ALA A 34 -1.73 -11.56 -4.43
N VAL A 35 -1.51 -11.99 -3.18
CA VAL A 35 -0.92 -11.12 -2.16
C VAL A 35 0.49 -10.70 -2.56
N ASP A 36 1.31 -11.61 -3.11
CA ASP A 36 2.64 -11.29 -3.61
C ASP A 36 2.62 -10.29 -4.79
N ARG A 37 1.62 -10.37 -5.67
CA ARG A 37 1.42 -9.37 -6.75
C ARG A 37 1.13 -7.99 -6.16
N CYS A 38 0.22 -7.91 -5.19
CA CYS A 38 -0.09 -6.66 -4.50
C CYS A 38 1.15 -6.10 -3.78
N GLY A 39 1.91 -6.96 -3.10
CA GLY A 39 3.15 -6.59 -2.43
C GLY A 39 4.21 -6.03 -3.38
N ARG A 40 4.31 -6.56 -4.61
CA ARG A 40 5.21 -6.02 -5.66
C ARG A 40 4.83 -4.62 -6.10
N LEU A 41 3.54 -4.30 -6.19
CA LEU A 41 3.09 -2.94 -6.50
C LEU A 41 3.46 -1.97 -5.37
N LEU A 42 3.20 -2.36 -4.12
CA LEU A 42 3.55 -1.54 -2.97
C LEU A 42 5.08 -1.35 -2.85
N ALA A 43 5.86 -2.39 -3.11
CA ALA A 43 7.32 -2.30 -3.17
C ALA A 43 7.80 -1.30 -4.23
N ALA A 44 7.21 -1.33 -5.43
CA ALA A 44 7.55 -0.38 -6.48
C ALA A 44 7.27 1.06 -6.04
N GLU A 45 6.11 1.31 -5.42
CA GLU A 45 5.76 2.62 -4.88
C GLU A 45 6.77 3.13 -3.85
N TRP A 46 7.20 2.28 -2.91
CA TRP A 46 8.20 2.66 -1.91
C TRP A 46 9.58 2.89 -2.50
N ARG A 47 10.03 2.04 -3.44
CA ARG A 47 11.30 2.21 -4.14
C ARG A 47 11.36 3.52 -4.92
N ARG A 48 10.27 3.92 -5.60
CA ARG A 48 10.17 5.23 -6.28
C ARG A 48 10.35 6.42 -5.33
N ARG A 49 10.15 6.23 -4.03
CA ARG A 49 10.30 7.25 -2.97
C ARG A 49 11.63 7.11 -2.23
N GLY A 50 12.56 6.31 -2.74
CA GLY A 50 13.90 6.15 -2.17
C GLY A 50 13.98 5.27 -0.93
N ALA A 51 12.92 4.51 -0.61
CA ALA A 51 12.96 3.57 0.51
C ALA A 51 13.72 2.29 0.13
N ARG A 52 14.39 1.70 1.12
CA ARG A 52 14.92 0.33 1.01
C ARG A 52 13.76 -0.64 1.24
N VAL A 53 13.63 -1.62 0.37
CA VAL A 53 12.50 -2.56 0.37
C VAL A 53 12.99 -4.00 0.24
N GLU A 54 12.58 -4.83 1.18
CA GLU A 54 12.89 -6.25 1.26
C GLU A 54 11.61 -7.09 1.34
N PHE A 55 11.62 -8.24 0.66
CA PHE A 55 10.56 -9.24 0.77
C PHE A 55 10.99 -10.36 1.71
N LEU A 56 10.28 -10.52 2.82
CA LEU A 56 10.48 -11.62 3.75
C LEU A 56 9.59 -12.79 3.32
N ARG A 57 10.20 -13.79 2.69
CA ARG A 57 9.49 -14.89 2.01
C ARG A 57 8.67 -15.73 2.98
N GLN A 58 7.44 -16.04 2.58
CA GLN A 58 6.52 -16.91 3.32
C GLN A 58 6.18 -18.16 2.50
N LYS A 59 6.05 -19.32 3.15
CA LYS A 59 5.80 -20.59 2.46
C LYS A 59 4.36 -20.71 1.94
N HIS A 60 3.38 -20.30 2.73
CA HIS A 60 1.96 -20.55 2.47
C HIS A 60 1.11 -19.29 2.28
N ARG A 61 1.63 -18.12 2.69
CA ARG A 61 0.94 -16.83 2.64
C ARG A 61 1.73 -15.84 1.79
N GLY A 62 1.12 -14.69 1.52
CA GLY A 62 1.85 -13.59 0.90
C GLY A 62 3.11 -13.22 1.66
N ASP A 63 4.16 -12.88 0.94
CA ASP A 63 5.42 -12.41 1.50
C ASP A 63 5.21 -11.13 2.29
N HIS A 64 5.89 -10.99 3.43
CA HIS A 64 5.87 -9.73 4.15
C HIS A 64 6.77 -8.71 3.45
N LEU A 65 6.33 -7.46 3.45
CA LEU A 65 7.09 -6.35 2.88
C LEU A 65 7.73 -5.54 4.00
N LEU A 66 9.05 -5.63 4.14
CA LEU A 66 9.81 -4.78 5.03
C LEU A 66 10.25 -3.53 4.26
N VAL A 67 9.86 -2.35 4.76
CA VAL A 67 10.21 -1.06 4.18
C VAL A 67 10.96 -0.23 5.22
N GLU A 68 12.16 0.19 4.86
CA GLU A 68 13.00 1.04 5.70
C GLU A 68 13.19 2.40 5.01
N THR A 69 12.92 3.48 5.74
CA THR A 69 13.14 4.85 5.30
C THR A 69 13.78 5.69 6.40
N ARG A 70 14.60 6.66 6.02
CA ARG A 70 15.20 7.63 6.94
C ARG A 70 14.49 8.96 6.81
N LEU A 71 14.02 9.48 7.94
CA LEU A 71 13.39 10.79 8.01
C LEU A 71 14.45 11.87 8.25
N GLY A 72 14.98 12.42 7.15
CA GLY A 72 15.96 13.51 7.19
C GLY A 72 17.42 13.04 7.30
N PRO A 73 18.38 13.97 7.19
CA PRO A 73 19.81 13.67 7.12
C PRO A 73 20.48 13.44 8.49
N ALA A 74 19.83 13.85 9.58
CA ALA A 74 20.38 13.76 10.93
C ALA A 74 20.40 12.31 11.46
N ARG A 75 21.25 12.05 12.47
CA ARG A 75 21.25 10.77 13.18
C ARG A 75 19.86 10.54 13.80
N PRO A 76 19.25 9.35 13.61
CA PRO A 76 17.95 9.05 14.19
C PRO A 76 17.99 9.17 15.72
N GLN A 77 17.04 9.91 16.28
CA GLN A 77 16.83 10.01 17.75
C GLN A 77 15.91 8.90 18.28
N GLY A 78 15.34 8.10 17.38
CA GLY A 78 14.42 7.00 17.68
C GLY A 78 13.94 6.32 16.40
N GLN A 79 13.09 5.30 16.55
CA GLN A 79 12.52 4.51 15.45
C GLN A 79 11.01 4.38 15.63
N ILE A 80 10.26 4.54 14.53
CA ILE A 80 8.82 4.30 14.47
C ILE A 80 8.60 3.08 13.59
N LEU A 81 7.77 2.13 14.06
CA LEU A 81 7.28 1.01 13.26
C LEU A 81 5.84 1.26 12.84
N LEU A 82 5.57 1.16 11.54
CA LEU A 82 4.22 1.13 10.99
C LEU A 82 3.93 -0.29 10.54
N LEU A 83 2.82 -0.86 11.03
CA LEU A 83 2.38 -2.21 10.69
C LEU A 83 1.03 -2.16 9.99
N GLY A 84 0.86 -2.96 8.94
CA GLY A 84 -0.38 -3.11 8.19
C GLY A 84 -0.37 -4.38 7.36
N HIS A 85 -1.51 -4.71 6.77
CA HIS A 85 -1.67 -5.86 5.87
C HIS A 85 -2.21 -5.40 4.51
N ILE A 86 -1.98 -6.20 3.47
CA ILE A 86 -2.31 -5.85 2.07
C ILE A 86 -3.28 -6.84 1.42
N ASP A 87 -3.53 -7.95 2.09
CA ASP A 87 -4.51 -8.95 1.70
C ASP A 87 -5.93 -8.56 2.16
N THR A 88 -6.92 -9.17 1.55
CA THR A 88 -8.32 -8.88 1.78
C THR A 88 -9.12 -10.17 1.92
N VAL A 89 -10.25 -10.08 2.61
CA VAL A 89 -11.21 -11.18 2.75
C VAL A 89 -12.05 -11.44 1.50
N TYR A 90 -11.85 -10.66 0.42
CA TYR A 90 -12.65 -10.75 -0.80
C TYR A 90 -12.02 -11.72 -1.79
N ASP A 91 -12.85 -12.53 -2.43
CA ASP A 91 -12.45 -13.43 -3.51
C ASP A 91 -12.20 -12.68 -4.82
N PHE A 92 -11.52 -13.35 -5.76
CA PHE A 92 -11.39 -12.85 -7.12
C PHE A 92 -12.73 -12.59 -7.80
N GLY A 93 -12.75 -11.55 -8.64
CA GLY A 93 -13.95 -11.15 -9.37
C GLY A 93 -14.94 -10.33 -8.54
N THR A 94 -14.63 -10.02 -7.28
CA THR A 94 -15.43 -9.12 -6.44
C THR A 94 -15.63 -7.77 -7.13
N LEU A 95 -14.61 -7.26 -7.83
CA LEU A 95 -14.69 -5.99 -8.57
C LEU A 95 -15.76 -5.97 -9.67
N LYS A 96 -16.22 -7.13 -10.17
CA LYS A 96 -17.35 -7.19 -11.11
C LYS A 96 -18.65 -6.72 -10.48
N ARG A 97 -18.83 -6.96 -9.17
CA ARG A 97 -20.02 -6.57 -8.40
C ARG A 97 -19.78 -5.29 -7.58
N MET A 98 -18.55 -5.08 -7.13
CA MET A 98 -18.12 -3.93 -6.32
C MET A 98 -16.98 -3.17 -7.03
N PRO A 99 -17.27 -2.47 -8.13
CA PRO A 99 -16.24 -1.79 -8.90
C PRO A 99 -15.74 -0.53 -8.19
N TRP A 100 -14.44 -0.28 -8.34
CA TRP A 100 -13.79 0.95 -7.87
C TRP A 100 -14.47 2.20 -8.44
N ARG A 101 -14.85 3.12 -7.54
CA ARG A 101 -15.52 4.39 -7.81
C ARG A 101 -15.13 5.42 -6.76
N VAL A 102 -14.90 6.65 -7.20
CA VAL A 102 -14.77 7.81 -6.31
C VAL A 102 -15.99 8.69 -6.48
N ALA A 103 -16.83 8.79 -5.45
CA ALA A 103 -18.07 9.58 -5.49
C ALA A 103 -18.46 10.07 -4.10
N ALA A 104 -18.99 11.31 -4.04
CA ALA A 104 -19.48 11.93 -2.80
C ALA A 104 -18.47 11.85 -1.64
N GLY A 105 -17.20 12.20 -1.91
CA GLY A 105 -16.13 12.22 -0.91
C GLY A 105 -15.64 10.83 -0.46
N ARG A 106 -16.05 9.75 -1.12
CA ARG A 106 -15.65 8.38 -0.78
C ARG A 106 -15.06 7.65 -1.99
N ALA A 107 -13.98 6.94 -1.75
CA ALA A 107 -13.45 5.92 -2.65
C ALA A 107 -13.97 4.55 -2.19
N ARG A 108 -14.55 3.76 -3.10
CA ARG A 108 -15.21 2.48 -2.81
C ARG A 108 -15.15 1.54 -3.99
#